data_AF-A0A3C0WFQ4-F1
#
_entry.id   AF-A0A3C0WFQ4-F1
#
_cell.length_a   1.000
_cell.length_b   1.000
_cell.length_c   1.000
_cell.angle_alpha   90.00
_cell.angle_beta   90.00
_cell.angle_gamma   90.00
#
_symmetry.space_group_name_H-M   'P 1'
#
loop_
_entity.id
_entity.type
_entity.pdbx_description
1 polymer ?
#
loop_
_entity_poly.entity_id
_entity_poly.type
_entity_poly.pdbx_seq_one_letter_code
_entity_poly.pdbx_strand_id
1 'polypeptide(L)'
;MEEKTATSEKSEVRALTGGLFGVSSAVAIFTGALLLFLVQPIMSKMILPWFGGAPNVWTTCMLFFQTVLVLGYLYAHILATRLSPKSQFGLHCLLLFVSVLSLPILVNESWKPEGGEDPVLQILMLLSATVGLPYFLLSSTGPLVQSWFAARLPGQSPYRLYALSNV
;
A
#
# COMPACT_ATOMS: atom_id res chain seq x y z
N MET A 1 32.96 31.56 -20.38
CA MET A 1 33.01 31.26 -18.92
C MET A 1 31.62 30.94 -18.35
N GLU A 2 30.55 31.48 -18.93
CA GLU A 2 29.15 31.27 -18.48
C GLU A 2 28.58 29.86 -18.72
N GLU A 3 29.02 29.15 -19.76
CA GLU A 3 28.50 27.80 -20.10
C GLU A 3 28.89 26.71 -19.08
N LYS A 4 30.07 26.84 -18.44
CA LYS A 4 30.53 25.91 -17.38
C LYS A 4 29.71 26.06 -16.10
N THR A 5 29.34 27.29 -15.74
CA THR A 5 28.56 27.60 -14.54
C THR A 5 27.12 27.07 -14.66
N ALA A 6 26.48 27.28 -15.81
CA ALA A 6 25.12 26.81 -16.09
C ALA A 6 25.00 25.27 -16.15
N THR A 7 26.07 24.58 -16.51
CA THR A 7 26.11 23.10 -16.55
C THR A 7 26.29 22.51 -15.15
N SER A 8 27.12 23.14 -14.31
CA SER A 8 27.30 22.77 -12.90
C SER A 8 25.99 22.92 -12.11
N GLU A 9 25.31 24.06 -12.24
CA GLU A 9 24.04 24.35 -11.55
C GLU A 9 22.93 23.34 -11.91
N LYS A 10 22.80 22.99 -13.19
CA LYS A 10 21.82 21.97 -13.64
C LYS A 10 22.14 20.57 -13.09
N SER A 11 23.42 20.23 -12.92
CA SER A 11 23.82 18.94 -12.35
C SER A 11 23.53 18.86 -10.84
N GLU A 12 23.75 19.95 -10.12
CA GLU A 12 23.52 20.07 -8.69
C GLU A 12 22.02 20.05 -8.37
N VAL A 13 21.21 20.81 -9.12
CA VAL A 13 19.74 20.78 -9.01
C VAL A 13 19.19 19.39 -9.33
N ARG A 14 19.72 18.69 -10.34
CA ARG A 14 19.33 17.30 -10.65
C ARG A 14 19.68 16.33 -9.53
N ALA A 15 20.86 16.49 -8.92
CA ALA A 15 21.29 15.66 -7.79
C ALA A 15 20.41 15.90 -6.55
N LEU A 16 20.12 17.15 -6.21
CA LEU A 16 19.22 17.52 -5.10
C LEU A 16 17.80 17.00 -5.33
N THR A 17 17.26 17.17 -6.54
CA THR A 17 15.91 16.70 -6.89
C THR A 17 15.83 15.16 -6.85
N GLY A 18 16.88 14.48 -7.30
CA GLY A 18 16.99 13.02 -7.22
C GLY A 18 17.09 12.50 -5.78
N GLY A 19 17.87 13.20 -4.93
CA GLY A 19 18.00 12.88 -3.50
C GLY A 19 16.68 13.04 -2.75
N LEU A 20 15.99 14.17 -2.93
CA LEU A 20 14.70 14.43 -2.29
C LEU A 20 13.62 13.42 -2.72
N PHE A 21 13.60 13.07 -4.02
CA PHE A 21 12.70 12.05 -4.54
C PHE A 21 12.98 10.67 -3.94
N GLY A 22 14.26 10.30 -3.77
CA GLY A 22 14.66 9.05 -3.14
C GLY A 22 14.24 8.95 -1.67
N VAL A 23 14.45 10.01 -0.88
CA VAL A 23 14.03 10.06 0.52
C VAL A 23 12.51 9.98 0.66
N SER A 24 11.78 10.75 -0.15
CA SER A 24 10.30 10.73 -0.13
C SER A 24 9.74 9.36 -0.50
N SER A 25 10.35 8.70 -1.49
CA SER A 25 9.99 7.33 -1.91
C SER A 25 10.25 6.31 -0.80
N ALA A 26 11.39 6.42 -0.12
CA ALA A 26 11.76 5.58 1.00
C ALA A 26 10.76 5.71 2.16
N VAL A 27 10.41 6.94 2.55
CA VAL A 27 9.42 7.22 3.61
C VAL A 27 8.04 6.68 3.22
N ALA A 28 7.60 6.88 1.99
CA ALA A 28 6.29 6.41 1.52
C ALA A 28 6.21 4.87 1.53
N ILE A 29 7.23 4.19 1.03
CA ILE A 29 7.30 2.72 1.01
C ILE A 29 7.38 2.15 2.42
N PHE A 30 8.24 2.70 3.28
CA PHE A 30 8.37 2.26 4.67
C PHE A 30 7.05 2.43 5.42
N THR A 31 6.43 3.61 5.33
CA THR A 31 5.15 3.90 5.99
C THR A 31 4.05 2.98 5.47
N GLY A 32 3.98 2.77 4.16
CA GLY A 32 3.00 1.88 3.55
C GLY A 32 3.15 0.43 4.03
N ALA A 33 4.39 -0.09 4.04
CA ALA A 33 4.68 -1.43 4.50
C ALA A 33 4.41 -1.61 6.00
N LEU A 34 4.84 -0.66 6.84
CA LEU A 34 4.56 -0.65 8.27
C LEU A 34 3.05 -0.76 8.53
N LEU A 35 2.24 0.03 7.84
CA LEU A 35 0.78 -0.01 7.98
C LEU A 35 0.19 -1.35 7.53
N LEU A 36 0.68 -1.96 6.45
CA LEU A 36 0.25 -3.30 6.01
C LEU A 36 0.53 -4.35 7.09
N PHE A 37 1.75 -4.36 7.63
CA PHE A 37 2.16 -5.31 8.66
C PHE A 37 1.41 -5.10 9.98
N LEU A 38 1.01 -3.87 10.31
CA LEU A 38 0.22 -3.59 11.52
C LEU A 38 -1.27 -3.94 11.36
N VAL A 39 -1.86 -3.69 10.18
CA VAL A 39 -3.29 -3.95 9.94
C VAL A 39 -3.64 -5.43 10.11
N GLN A 40 -2.82 -6.34 9.60
CA GLN A 40 -3.10 -7.78 9.64
C GLN A 40 -3.31 -8.32 11.08
N PRO A 41 -2.39 -8.13 12.04
CA PRO A 41 -2.55 -8.61 13.40
C PRO A 41 -3.60 -7.83 14.19
N ILE A 42 -3.77 -6.52 13.94
CA ILE A 42 -4.78 -5.69 14.62
C ILE A 42 -6.18 -6.21 14.26
N MET A 43 -6.48 -6.32 12.97
CA MET A 43 -7.80 -6.77 12.51
C MET A 43 -8.10 -8.19 12.96
N SER A 44 -7.13 -9.10 12.85
CA SER A 44 -7.29 -10.48 13.30
C SER A 44 -7.62 -10.57 14.80
N LYS A 45 -6.96 -9.73 15.63
CA LYS A 45 -7.24 -9.68 17.08
C LYS A 45 -8.57 -9.01 17.43
N MET A 46 -8.97 -7.98 16.68
CA MET A 46 -10.22 -7.25 16.95
C MET A 46 -11.46 -8.12 16.72
N ILE A 47 -11.44 -8.97 15.69
CA ILE A 47 -12.60 -9.79 15.32
C ILE A 47 -12.63 -11.13 16.06
N LEU A 48 -11.49 -11.57 16.60
CA LEU A 48 -11.36 -12.85 17.30
C LEU A 48 -12.41 -13.07 18.41
N PRO A 49 -12.75 -12.09 19.27
CA PRO A 49 -13.78 -12.27 20.30
C PRO A 49 -15.18 -12.52 19.76
N TRP A 50 -15.47 -12.11 18.52
CA TRP A 50 -16.79 -12.25 17.91
C TRP A 50 -16.99 -13.58 17.20
N PHE A 51 -15.95 -14.05 16.51
CA PHE A 51 -16.02 -15.27 15.70
C PHE A 51 -15.46 -16.51 16.39
N GLY A 52 -14.76 -16.35 17.54
CA GLY A 52 -14.17 -17.46 18.27
C GLY A 52 -13.10 -18.18 17.45
N GLY A 53 -13.18 -19.51 17.34
CA GLY A 53 -12.45 -20.36 16.38
C GLY A 53 -11.07 -19.86 15.95
N ALA A 54 -10.14 -19.65 16.89
CA ALA A 54 -8.90 -18.91 16.64
C ALA A 54 -8.09 -19.34 15.39
N PRO A 55 -7.95 -20.64 15.07
CA PRO A 55 -7.26 -21.07 13.86
C PRO A 55 -7.99 -20.69 12.55
N ASN A 56 -9.32 -20.76 12.55
CA ASN A 56 -10.14 -20.45 11.38
C ASN A 56 -10.13 -18.95 11.10
N VAL A 57 -10.34 -18.13 12.13
CA VAL A 57 -10.31 -16.66 12.00
C VAL A 57 -8.96 -16.20 11.45
N TRP A 58 -7.87 -16.71 12.03
CA TRP A 58 -6.52 -16.39 11.58
C TRP A 58 -6.30 -16.78 10.11
N THR A 59 -6.68 -18.00 9.73
CA THR A 59 -6.47 -18.51 8.36
C THR A 59 -7.29 -17.71 7.35
N THR A 60 -8.55 -17.37 7.66
CA THR A 60 -9.40 -16.55 6.79
C THR A 60 -8.86 -15.14 6.64
N CYS A 61 -8.37 -14.52 7.73
CA CYS A 61 -7.71 -13.21 7.66
C CYS A 61 -6.47 -13.27 6.78
N MET A 62 -5.60 -14.27 6.98
CA MET A 62 -4.40 -14.45 6.17
C MET A 62 -4.75 -14.64 4.69
N LEU A 63 -5.72 -15.50 4.37
CA LEU A 63 -6.18 -15.70 2.99
C LEU A 63 -6.61 -14.37 2.37
N PHE A 64 -7.48 -13.61 3.06
CA PHE A 64 -7.95 -12.31 2.59
C PHE A 64 -6.78 -11.36 2.31
N PHE A 65 -5.91 -11.14 3.30
CA PHE A 65 -4.80 -10.19 3.18
C PHE A 65 -3.81 -10.58 2.09
N GLN A 66 -3.53 -11.87 1.90
CA GLN A 66 -2.66 -12.32 0.83
C GLN A 66 -3.31 -12.15 -0.55
N THR A 67 -4.59 -12.47 -0.68
CA THR A 67 -5.33 -12.24 -1.93
C THR A 67 -5.35 -10.75 -2.30
N VAL A 68 -5.67 -9.86 -1.36
CA VAL A 68 -5.73 -8.42 -1.62
C VAL A 68 -4.33 -7.83 -1.89
N LEU A 69 -3.28 -8.37 -1.27
CA LEU A 69 -1.90 -7.99 -1.57
C LEU A 69 -1.57 -8.28 -3.05
N VAL A 70 -1.88 -9.49 -3.51
CA VAL A 70 -1.66 -9.87 -4.92
C VAL A 70 -2.47 -9.00 -5.87
N LEU A 71 -3.74 -8.68 -5.53
CA LEU A 71 -4.57 -7.78 -6.32
C LEU A 71 -3.99 -6.37 -6.39
N GLY A 72 -3.44 -5.84 -5.28
CA GLY A 72 -2.76 -4.56 -5.28
C GLY A 72 -1.52 -4.54 -6.18
N TYR A 73 -0.76 -5.63 -6.22
CA TYR A 73 0.40 -5.77 -7.11
C TYR A 73 -0.03 -5.82 -8.57
N LEU A 74 -1.10 -6.55 -8.88
CA LEU A 74 -1.68 -6.60 -10.22
C LEU A 74 -2.15 -5.20 -10.65
N TYR A 75 -2.84 -4.48 -9.78
CA TYR A 75 -3.25 -3.10 -10.03
C TYR A 75 -2.05 -2.18 -10.30
N ALA A 76 -1.02 -2.24 -9.46
CA ALA A 76 0.20 -1.46 -9.64
C ALA A 76 0.88 -1.76 -10.99
N HIS A 77 0.93 -3.04 -11.37
CA HIS A 77 1.51 -3.47 -12.64
C HIS A 77 0.70 -2.97 -13.85
N ILE A 78 -0.63 -3.10 -13.82
CA ILE A 78 -1.51 -2.58 -14.88
C ILE A 78 -1.37 -1.06 -14.99
N LEU A 79 -1.36 -0.37 -13.85
CA LEU A 79 -1.24 1.08 -13.80
C LEU A 79 0.10 1.57 -14.38
N ALA A 80 1.19 0.91 -13.99
CA ALA A 80 2.54 1.20 -14.46
C ALA A 80 2.71 0.96 -15.97
N THR A 81 2.02 -0.03 -16.54
CA THR A 81 2.12 -0.40 -17.96
C THR A 81 1.16 0.35 -18.88
N ARG A 82 0.03 0.85 -18.37
CA ARG A 82 -1.03 1.44 -19.19
C ARG A 82 -1.13 2.96 -19.12
N LEU A 83 -0.69 3.59 -18.04
CA LEU A 83 -0.86 5.04 -17.85
C LEU A 83 0.46 5.81 -17.81
N SER A 84 0.41 7.11 -18.07
CA SER A 84 1.55 8.01 -17.90
C SER A 84 1.86 8.24 -16.40
N PRO A 85 3.12 8.46 -15.98
CA PRO A 85 3.47 8.62 -14.56
C PRO A 85 2.66 9.67 -13.80
N LYS A 86 2.28 10.78 -14.46
CA LYS A 86 1.43 11.82 -13.86
C LYS A 86 0.02 11.31 -13.57
N SER A 87 -0.57 10.55 -14.50
CA SER A 87 -1.89 9.93 -14.33
C SER A 87 -1.87 8.86 -13.25
N GLN A 88 -0.77 8.07 -13.15
CA GLN A 88 -0.60 7.07 -12.10
C GLN A 88 -0.61 7.73 -10.71
N PHE A 89 0.17 8.79 -10.52
CA PHE A 89 0.22 9.55 -9.27
C PHE A 89 -1.15 10.15 -8.93
N GLY A 90 -1.79 10.84 -9.88
CA GLY A 90 -3.10 11.45 -9.67
C GLY A 90 -4.19 10.45 -9.28
N LEU A 91 -4.28 9.32 -10.00
CA LEU A 91 -5.25 8.27 -9.70
C LEU A 91 -4.99 7.64 -8.33
N HIS A 92 -3.73 7.29 -8.03
CA HIS A 92 -3.37 6.66 -6.76
C HIS A 92 -3.63 7.59 -5.58
N CYS A 93 -3.28 8.87 -5.67
CA CYS A 93 -3.56 9.87 -4.64
C CYS A 93 -5.08 10.09 -4.45
N LEU A 94 -5.85 10.12 -5.53
CA LEU A 94 -7.31 10.22 -5.45
C LEU A 94 -7.90 9.02 -4.71
N LEU A 95 -7.47 7.80 -5.05
CA LEU A 95 -7.95 6.59 -4.40
C LEU A 95 -7.52 6.53 -2.93
N LEU A 96 -6.29 6.96 -2.60
CA LEU A 96 -5.82 7.07 -1.21
C LEU A 96 -6.67 8.07 -0.42
N PHE A 97 -7.02 9.21 -1.01
CA PHE A 97 -7.91 10.18 -0.38
C PHE A 97 -9.30 9.58 -0.10
N VAL A 98 -9.91 8.92 -1.08
CA VAL A 98 -11.20 8.20 -0.91
C VAL A 98 -11.09 7.14 0.18
N SER A 99 -9.97 6.43 0.24
CA SER A 99 -9.71 5.40 1.24
C SER A 99 -9.62 5.95 2.66
N VAL A 100 -8.94 7.09 2.86
CA VAL A 100 -8.92 7.79 4.15
C VAL A 100 -10.32 8.21 4.57
N LEU A 101 -11.16 8.65 3.63
CA LEU A 101 -12.56 8.99 3.91
C LEU A 101 -13.42 7.77 4.25
N SER A 102 -13.04 6.57 3.81
CA SER A 102 -13.73 5.31 4.16
C SER A 102 -13.29 4.70 5.50
N LEU A 103 -12.17 5.16 6.07
CA LEU A 103 -11.64 4.67 7.35
C LEU A 103 -12.56 4.83 8.59
N PRO A 104 -13.48 5.84 8.66
CA PRO A 104 -14.45 5.96 9.75
C PRO A 104 -15.44 4.79 9.85
N ILE A 105 -15.44 3.87 8.88
CA ILE A 105 -16.19 2.60 8.93
C ILE A 105 -15.44 1.64 9.86
N LEU A 106 -15.37 1.98 11.15
CA LEU A 106 -14.93 1.06 12.18
C LEU A 106 -15.94 -0.09 12.30
N VAL A 107 -15.42 -1.23 12.74
CA VAL A 107 -16.16 -2.46 13.02
C VAL A 107 -17.34 -2.14 13.94
N ASN A 108 -18.51 -1.88 13.36
CA ASN A 108 -19.75 -1.62 14.09
C ASN A 108 -20.23 -2.93 14.71
N GLU A 109 -20.81 -2.86 15.91
CA GLU A 109 -21.48 -3.98 16.58
C GLU A 109 -22.54 -4.66 15.67
N SER A 110 -23.04 -3.96 14.65
CA SER A 110 -23.92 -4.53 13.62
C SER A 110 -23.31 -5.67 12.80
N TRP A 111 -21.98 -5.85 12.82
CA TRP A 111 -21.30 -6.95 12.14
C TRP A 111 -21.09 -8.19 13.01
N LYS A 112 -21.52 -8.13 14.28
CA LYS A 112 -21.41 -9.26 15.19
C LYS A 112 -22.35 -10.38 14.70
N PRO A 113 -21.85 -11.62 14.55
CA PRO A 113 -22.69 -12.74 14.12
C PRO A 113 -23.83 -12.98 15.10
N GLU A 114 -25.06 -13.12 14.58
CA GLU A 114 -26.26 -13.38 15.38
C GLU A 114 -26.48 -14.89 15.62
N GLY A 115 -25.72 -15.73 14.91
CA GLY A 115 -25.73 -17.18 15.01
C GLY A 115 -26.45 -17.85 13.84
N GLY A 116 -25.84 -18.89 13.27
CA GLY A 116 -26.39 -19.66 12.13
C GLY A 116 -25.79 -19.31 10.76
N GLU A 117 -24.87 -18.35 10.69
CA GLU A 117 -24.23 -17.88 9.46
C GLU A 117 -22.84 -18.53 9.27
N ASP A 118 -22.32 -18.56 8.03
CA ASP A 118 -20.96 -19.05 7.76
C ASP A 118 -19.91 -18.01 8.23
N PRO A 119 -19.10 -18.32 9.26
CA PRO A 119 -18.13 -17.38 9.81
C PRO A 119 -17.05 -16.98 8.81
N VAL A 120 -16.71 -17.83 7.85
CA VAL A 120 -15.68 -17.52 6.85
C VAL A 120 -16.16 -16.39 5.94
N LEU A 121 -17.37 -16.54 5.39
CA LEU A 121 -17.95 -15.54 4.49
C LEU A 121 -18.13 -14.20 5.20
N GLN A 122 -18.58 -14.21 6.45
CA GLN A 122 -18.75 -12.99 7.24
C GLN A 122 -17.45 -12.25 7.51
N ILE A 123 -16.38 -12.96 7.87
CA ILE A 123 -15.05 -12.37 8.04
C ILE A 123 -14.60 -11.72 6.73
N LEU A 124 -14.78 -12.40 5.60
CA LEU A 124 -14.42 -11.85 4.29
C LEU A 124 -15.22 -10.58 3.93
N MET A 125 -16.53 -10.57 4.20
CA MET A 125 -17.38 -9.39 3.98
C MET A 125 -16.99 -8.23 4.89
N LEU A 126 -16.79 -8.50 6.18
CA LEU A 126 -16.33 -7.53 7.18
C LEU A 126 -15.00 -6.89 6.75
N LEU A 127 -14.00 -7.71 6.45
CA LEU A 127 -12.67 -7.22 6.06
C LEU A 127 -12.73 -6.43 4.75
N SER A 128 -13.53 -6.89 3.79
CA SER A 128 -13.73 -6.18 2.52
C SER A 128 -14.36 -4.80 2.73
N ALA A 129 -15.39 -4.71 3.58
CA ALA A 129 -16.14 -3.49 3.84
C ALA A 129 -15.36 -2.46 4.70
N THR A 130 -14.45 -2.93 5.55
CA THR A 130 -13.74 -2.07 6.52
C THR A 130 -12.33 -1.70 6.05
N VAL A 131 -11.51 -2.72 5.75
CA VAL A 131 -10.06 -2.54 5.48
C VAL A 131 -9.66 -2.93 4.06
N GLY A 132 -10.58 -3.44 3.24
CA GLY A 132 -10.29 -3.92 1.90
C GLY A 132 -9.65 -2.86 1.00
N LEU A 133 -10.30 -1.70 0.87
CA LEU A 133 -9.78 -0.59 0.06
C LEU A 133 -8.46 0.01 0.63
N PRO A 134 -8.36 0.34 1.94
CA PRO A 134 -7.10 0.79 2.52
C PRO A 134 -5.94 -0.18 2.31
N TYR A 135 -6.16 -1.46 2.58
CA TYR A 135 -5.12 -2.48 2.47
C TYR A 135 -4.69 -2.69 1.01
N PHE A 136 -5.63 -2.69 0.07
CA PHE A 136 -5.37 -2.77 -1.37
C PHE A 136 -4.49 -1.60 -1.89
N LEU A 137 -4.74 -0.38 -1.43
CA LEU A 137 -3.96 0.79 -1.87
C LEU A 137 -2.60 0.86 -1.20
N LEU A 138 -2.50 0.44 0.07
CA LEU A 138 -1.20 0.33 0.73
C LEU A 138 -0.32 -0.74 0.05
N SER A 139 -0.90 -1.90 -0.31
CA SER A 139 -0.13 -2.99 -0.96
C SER A 139 0.37 -2.61 -2.35
N SER A 140 -0.35 -1.76 -3.08
CA SER A 140 0.09 -1.24 -4.38
C SER A 140 1.13 -0.12 -4.30
N THR A 141 1.28 0.55 -3.15
CA THR A 141 2.19 1.70 -2.98
C THR A 141 3.66 1.30 -3.16
N GLY A 142 4.08 0.15 -2.60
CA GLY A 142 5.44 -0.36 -2.74
C GLY A 142 5.87 -0.54 -4.21
N PRO A 143 5.19 -1.40 -4.97
CA PRO A 143 5.50 -1.63 -6.39
C PRO A 143 5.39 -0.36 -7.25
N LEU A 144 4.40 0.52 -7.01
CA LEU A 144 4.26 1.77 -7.78
C LEU A 144 5.45 2.70 -7.55
N VAL A 145 5.79 2.97 -6.29
CA VAL A 145 6.91 3.85 -5.96
C VAL A 145 8.24 3.26 -6.46
N GLN A 146 8.44 1.94 -6.35
CA GLN A 146 9.61 1.27 -6.92
C GLN A 146 9.68 1.42 -8.45
N SER A 147 8.54 1.32 -9.15
CA SER A 147 8.48 1.52 -10.61
C SER A 147 8.82 2.96 -11.00
N TRP A 148 8.33 3.95 -10.24
CA TRP A 148 8.65 5.36 -10.46
C TRP A 148 10.12 5.65 -10.16
N PHE A 149 10.68 5.02 -9.14
CA PHE A 149 12.10 5.13 -8.80
C PHE A 149 13.01 4.57 -9.89
N ALA A 150 12.71 3.37 -10.38
CA ALA A 150 13.45 2.77 -11.49
C ALA A 150 13.37 3.62 -12.76
N ALA A 151 12.20 4.19 -13.07
CA ALA A 151 12.02 5.06 -14.24
C ALA A 151 12.74 6.41 -14.11
N ARG A 152 12.83 6.97 -12.90
CA ARG A 152 13.39 8.31 -12.66
C ARG A 152 14.91 8.32 -12.45
N LEU A 153 15.47 7.25 -11.89
CA LEU A 153 16.90 7.11 -11.57
C LEU A 153 17.49 5.84 -12.20
N PRO A 154 17.59 5.78 -13.55
CA PRO A 154 18.19 4.65 -14.23
C PRO A 154 19.65 4.49 -13.78
N GLY A 155 19.97 3.36 -13.13
CA GLY A 155 21.30 3.06 -12.60
C GLY A 155 21.38 2.95 -11.07
N GLN A 156 20.35 3.38 -10.33
CA GLN A 156 20.25 3.07 -8.89
C GLN A 156 19.40 1.82 -8.67
N SER A 157 19.88 0.90 -7.84
CA SER A 157 19.19 -0.36 -7.57
C SER A 157 17.89 -0.13 -6.77
N PRO A 158 16.71 -0.48 -7.33
CA PRO A 158 15.43 -0.38 -6.62
C PRO A 158 15.36 -1.30 -5.38
N TYR A 159 16.24 -2.30 -5.29
CA TYR A 159 16.29 -3.26 -4.17
C TYR A 159 16.54 -2.59 -2.81
N ARG A 160 17.14 -1.38 -2.77
CA ARG A 160 17.29 -0.64 -1.51
C ARG A 160 15.95 -0.22 -0.91
N LEU A 161 14.99 0.14 -1.77
CA LEU A 161 13.65 0.51 -1.33
C LEU A 161 12.86 -0.73 -0.89
N TYR A 162 13.05 -1.87 -1.56
CA TYR A 162 12.49 -3.15 -1.11
C TYR A 162 13.07 -3.61 0.23
N ALA A 163 14.38 -3.46 0.45
CA ALA A 163 14.98 -3.77 1.74
C ALA A 163 14.32 -2.94 2.84
N LEU A 164 14.14 -1.63 2.62
CA LEU A 164 13.52 -0.74 3.59
C LEU A 164 12.05 -1.10 3.90
N SER A 165 11.28 -1.64 2.95
CA SER A 165 9.90 -2.08 3.23
C SER A 165 9.80 -3.35 4.08
N ASN A 166 10.90 -4.06 4.33
CA ASN A 166 10.89 -5.38 4.97
C ASN A 166 11.78 -5.48 6.22
N VAL A 167 12.23 -4.33 6.75
CA VAL A 167 12.92 -4.22 8.05
C VAL A 167 11.90 -3.93 9.13
#